data_AF-A0A4S0IEH9-F1
#
_entry.id   AF-A0A4S0IEH9-F1
#
_cell.length_a   1.000
_cell.length_b   1.000
_cell.length_c   1.000
_cell.angle_alpha   90.00
_cell.angle_beta   90.00
_cell.angle_gamma   90.00
#
_symmetry.space_group_name_H-M   'P 1'
#
loop_
_entity.id
_entity.type
_entity.pdbx_description
1 polymer ?
#
loop_
_entity_poly.entity_id
_entity_poly.type
_entity_poly.pdbx_seq_one_letter_code
_entity_poly.pdbx_strand_id
1 'polypeptide(L)'
;GASGDLAPLSHMTAVMIGVGECFTPHGRFPAKVAFVSHGLEPVTLGAKEGLALLNGTQFSTAFALAGLFEAETLYQSALVAGALSTDAAKGSDAPFDPRIHLLRKHR
;
A
#
# COMPACT_ATOMS: atom_id res chain seq x y z
N GLY A 1 12.43 8.51 -19.06
CA GLY A 1 12.33 8.73 -17.61
C GLY A 1 12.14 7.39 -16.97
N ALA A 2 13.10 6.95 -16.15
CA ALA A 2 13.02 5.66 -15.46
C ALA A 2 12.05 5.80 -14.28
N SER A 3 10.98 5.00 -14.24
CA SER A 3 10.13 4.91 -13.05
C SER A 3 10.89 4.22 -11.91
N GLY A 4 10.62 4.65 -10.67
CA GLY A 4 11.41 4.29 -9.49
C GLY A 4 11.34 2.83 -9.03
N ASP A 5 10.39 2.03 -9.50
CA ASP A 5 10.09 0.71 -8.92
C ASP A 5 10.65 -0.48 -9.71
N LEU A 6 11.69 -0.26 -10.50
CA LEU A 6 12.25 -1.27 -11.40
C LEU A 6 12.61 -2.57 -10.68
N ALA A 7 13.32 -2.48 -9.55
CA ALA A 7 13.76 -3.64 -8.78
C ALA A 7 12.58 -4.50 -8.26
N PRO A 8 11.62 -3.98 -7.47
CA PRO A 8 10.50 -4.80 -7.00
C PRO A 8 9.61 -5.33 -8.14
N LEU A 9 9.37 -4.54 -9.18
CA LEU A 9 8.58 -4.99 -10.33
C LEU A 9 9.32 -6.08 -11.15
N SER A 10 10.66 -6.06 -11.17
CA SER A 10 11.45 -7.12 -11.79
C SER A 10 11.36 -8.45 -11.05
N HIS A 11 11.31 -8.44 -9.71
CA HIS A 11 11.07 -9.66 -8.94
C HIS A 11 9.69 -10.25 -9.21
N MET A 12 8.65 -9.41 -9.27
CA MET A 12 7.30 -9.85 -9.64
C MET A 12 7.28 -10.44 -11.07
N THR A 13 7.86 -9.72 -12.03
CA THR A 13 7.89 -10.12 -13.45
C THR A 13 8.69 -11.41 -13.65
N ALA A 14 9.79 -11.60 -12.91
CA ALA A 14 10.58 -12.83 -12.94
C ALA A 14 9.72 -14.04 -12.54
N VAL A 15 8.90 -13.92 -11.49
CA VAL A 15 7.97 -14.98 -11.07
C VAL A 15 6.95 -15.29 -12.16
N MET A 16 6.38 -14.28 -12.82
CA MET A 16 5.41 -14.46 -13.90
C MET A 16 5.95 -15.30 -15.06
N ILE A 17 7.25 -15.17 -15.37
CA ILE A 17 7.93 -15.97 -16.41
C ILE A 17 8.54 -17.28 -15.86
N GLY A 18 8.19 -17.67 -14.63
CA GLY A 18 8.59 -18.94 -14.02
C GLY A 18 10.01 -18.94 -13.43
N VAL A 19 10.55 -17.77 -13.08
CA VAL A 19 11.87 -17.60 -12.44
C VAL A 19 11.71 -17.13 -10.99
N GLY A 20 12.54 -17.64 -10.09
CA GLY A 20 12.50 -17.28 -8.68
C GLY A 20 11.42 -18.05 -7.91
N GLU A 21 10.91 -17.44 -6.85
CA GLU A 21 10.04 -18.09 -5.87
C GLU A 21 8.86 -17.19 -5.52
N CYS A 22 7.75 -17.80 -5.14
CA CYS A 22 6.55 -17.10 -4.70
C CYS A 22 5.96 -17.77 -3.46
N PHE A 23 5.15 -17.01 -2.74
CA PHE A 23 4.39 -17.52 -1.60
C PHE A 23 3.05 -18.06 -2.08
N THR A 24 2.69 -19.23 -1.55
CA THR A 24 1.40 -19.91 -1.70
C THR A 24 0.79 -20.15 -0.32
N PRO A 25 -0.48 -20.58 -0.20
CA PRO A 25 -1.05 -20.99 1.08
C PRO A 25 -0.26 -22.09 1.81
N HIS A 26 0.57 -22.86 1.07
CA HIS A 26 1.37 -23.95 1.61
C HIS A 26 2.83 -23.55 1.91
N GLY A 27 3.19 -22.28 1.74
CA GLY A 27 4.55 -21.76 1.95
C GLY A 27 5.21 -21.23 0.68
N ARG A 28 6.54 -21.05 0.74
CA ARG A 28 7.36 -20.50 -0.35
C ARG A 28 7.86 -21.62 -1.25
N PHE A 29 7.63 -21.50 -2.55
CA PHE A 29 8.03 -22.48 -3.55
C PHE A 29 8.66 -21.83 -4.77
N PRO A 30 9.49 -22.56 -5.54
CA PRO A 30 9.88 -22.14 -6.88
C PRO A 30 8.65 -21.88 -7.75
N ALA A 31 8.66 -20.79 -8.53
CA ALA A 31 7.51 -20.31 -9.29
C ALA A 31 6.88 -21.41 -10.17
N LYS A 32 7.69 -22.20 -10.87
CA LYS A 32 7.21 -23.32 -11.71
C LYS A 32 6.47 -24.39 -10.91
N VAL A 33 6.96 -24.75 -9.72
CA VAL A 33 6.32 -25.74 -8.86
C VAL A 33 4.98 -25.21 -8.35
N ALA A 34 4.95 -23.95 -7.94
CA ALA A 34 3.72 -23.27 -7.51
C ALA A 34 2.68 -23.15 -8.64
N PHE A 35 3.13 -22.90 -9.87
CA PHE A 35 2.23 -22.78 -11.02
C PHE A 35 1.58 -24.12 -11.36
N VAL A 36 2.35 -25.20 -11.43
CA VAL A 36 1.82 -26.55 -11.68
C VAL A 36 0.78 -26.95 -10.63
N SER A 37 1.02 -26.65 -9.34
CA SER A 37 0.05 -26.98 -8.28
C SER A 37 -1.26 -26.20 -8.36
N HIS A 38 -1.29 -25.10 -9.13
CA HIS A 38 -2.47 -24.26 -9.35
C HIS A 38 -2.99 -24.33 -10.80
N GLY A 39 -2.48 -25.25 -11.63
CA GLY A 39 -2.88 -25.40 -13.04
C GLY A 39 -2.52 -24.19 -13.92
N LEU A 40 -1.45 -23.47 -13.56
CA LEU A 40 -0.94 -22.31 -14.28
C LEU A 40 0.34 -22.66 -15.05
N GLU A 41 0.63 -21.87 -16.09
CA GLU A 41 1.86 -21.95 -16.86
C GLU A 41 2.58 -20.59 -16.84
N PRO A 42 3.93 -20.56 -16.94
CA PRO A 42 4.68 -19.31 -17.05
C PRO A 42 4.27 -18.47 -18.26
N VAL A 43 4.21 -17.15 -18.06
CA VAL A 43 3.91 -16.20 -19.13
C VAL A 43 5.10 -16.12 -20.10
N THR A 44 4.81 -16.20 -21.40
CA THR A 44 5.78 -15.87 -22.45
C THR A 44 5.60 -14.42 -22.87
N LEU A 45 6.60 -13.58 -22.61
CA LEU A 45 6.53 -12.15 -22.91
C LEU A 45 6.75 -11.86 -24.39
N GLY A 46 5.90 -11.02 -24.97
CA GLY A 46 6.04 -10.45 -26.30
C GLY A 46 6.92 -9.19 -26.32
N ALA A 47 6.99 -8.56 -27.49
CA ALA A 47 7.77 -7.33 -27.67
C ALA A 47 7.23 -6.20 -26.76
N LYS A 48 8.14 -5.52 -26.05
CA LYS A 48 7.89 -4.43 -25.08
C LYS A 48 7.11 -4.79 -23.81
N GLU A 49 6.56 -5.99 -23.67
CA GLU A 49 5.79 -6.36 -22.47
C GLU A 49 6.64 -6.37 -21.19
N GLY A 50 7.90 -6.83 -21.30
CA GLY A 50 8.84 -6.74 -20.18
C GLY A 50 9.04 -5.31 -19.71
N LEU A 51 9.27 -4.35 -20.62
CA LEU A 51 9.39 -2.95 -20.23
C LEU A 51 8.08 -2.39 -19.64
N ALA A 52 6.94 -2.81 -20.17
CA ALA A 52 5.63 -2.37 -19.68
C ALA A 52 5.35 -2.84 -18.24
N LEU A 53 5.76 -4.06 -17.88
CA LEU A 53 5.60 -4.61 -16.52
C LEU A 53 6.57 -3.97 -15.51
N LEU A 54 7.73 -3.52 -15.99
CA LEU A 54 8.80 -3.00 -15.14
C LEU A 54 8.75 -1.49 -14.94
N ASN A 55 8.06 -0.76 -15.82
CA ASN A 55 8.05 0.70 -15.82
C ASN A 55 6.73 1.24 -15.25
N GLY A 56 6.70 1.42 -13.93
CA GLY A 56 5.66 2.17 -13.24
C GLY A 56 6.04 2.49 -11.79
N THR A 57 5.07 3.05 -11.06
CA THR A 57 5.21 3.44 -9.64
C THR A 57 4.33 2.61 -8.73
N GLN A 58 3.92 1.41 -9.15
CA GLN A 58 2.92 0.60 -8.44
C GLN A 58 3.39 0.18 -7.04
N PHE A 59 4.68 -0.13 -6.87
CA PHE A 59 5.22 -0.54 -5.57
C PHE A 59 5.24 0.65 -4.61
N SER A 60 5.77 1.79 -5.05
CA SER A 60 5.78 3.03 -4.29
C SER A 60 4.36 3.51 -3.95
N THR A 61 3.43 3.46 -4.92
CA THR A 61 2.02 3.81 -4.70
C THR A 61 1.36 2.87 -3.70
N ALA A 62 1.62 1.56 -3.77
CA ALA A 62 1.08 0.59 -2.80
C ALA A 62 1.57 0.88 -1.38
N PHE A 63 2.86 1.17 -1.20
CA PHE A 63 3.42 1.54 0.11
C PHE A 63 2.85 2.86 0.65
N ALA A 64 2.68 3.86 -0.22
CA ALA A 64 2.05 5.13 0.17
C ALA A 64 0.59 4.93 0.61
N LEU A 65 -0.17 4.08 -0.09
CA LEU A 65 -1.55 3.76 0.28
C LEU A 65 -1.64 2.96 1.59
N ALA A 66 -0.75 1.98 1.79
CA ALA A 66 -0.67 1.26 3.06
C ALA A 66 -0.47 2.23 4.24
N GLY A 67 0.49 3.15 4.11
CA GLY A 67 0.73 4.19 5.12
C GLY A 67 -0.45 5.16 5.28
N LEU A 68 -1.15 5.52 4.19
CA LEU A 68 -2.34 6.36 4.25
C LEU A 68 -3.45 5.70 5.08
N PHE A 69 -3.77 4.43 4.82
CA PHE A 69 -4.84 3.73 5.53
C PHE A 69 -4.52 3.53 7.02
N GLU A 70 -3.25 3.27 7.35
CA GLU A 70 -2.80 3.25 8.75
C GLU A 70 -2.93 4.63 9.40
N ALA A 71 -2.52 5.69 8.70
CA ALA A 71 -2.63 7.07 9.18
C ALA A 71 -4.08 7.50 9.41
N GLU A 72 -5.02 7.11 8.55
CA GLU A 72 -6.45 7.37 8.74
C GLU A 72 -6.97 6.70 10.03
N THR A 73 -6.58 5.45 10.27
CA THR A 73 -6.95 4.70 11.49
C THR A 73 -6.38 5.38 12.74
N LEU A 74 -5.11 5.79 12.68
CA LEU A 74 -4.45 6.51 13.77
C LEU A 74 -5.10 7.86 14.03
N TYR A 75 -5.47 8.59 12.98
CA TYR A 75 -6.12 9.89 13.09
C TYR A 75 -7.46 9.79 13.82
N GLN A 76 -8.31 8.81 13.44
CA GLN A 76 -9.59 8.59 14.14
C GLN A 76 -9.38 8.23 15.61
N SER A 77 -8.40 7.36 15.89
CA SER A 77 -8.04 6.98 17.26
C SER A 77 -7.55 8.17 18.08
N ALA A 78 -6.73 9.03 17.47
CA ALA A 78 -6.21 10.24 18.09
C ALA A 78 -7.32 11.26 18.41
N LEU A 79 -8.33 11.41 17.56
CA LEU A 79 -9.48 12.27 17.84
C LEU A 79 -10.25 11.80 19.09
N VAL A 80 -10.55 10.51 19.19
CA VAL A 80 -11.25 9.94 20.36
C VAL A 80 -10.40 10.06 21.62
N ALA A 81 -9.12 9.68 21.54
CA ALA A 81 -8.20 9.79 22.67
C ALA A 81 -8.02 11.25 23.12
N GLY A 82 -7.96 12.18 22.18
CA GLY A 82 -7.91 13.62 22.44
C GLY A 82 -9.14 14.11 23.19
N ALA A 83 -10.34 13.75 22.72
CA ALA A 83 -11.60 14.11 23.37
C ALA A 83 -11.69 13.58 24.82
N LEU A 84 -11.35 12.29 25.02
CA LEU A 84 -11.32 11.69 26.35
C LEU A 84 -10.30 12.37 27.27
N SER A 85 -9.14 12.73 26.74
CA SER A 85 -8.10 13.44 27.50
C SER A 85 -8.54 14.85 27.91
N THR A 86 -9.23 15.58 27.02
CA THR A 86 -9.80 16.89 27.34
C THR A 86 -10.83 16.79 28.46
N ASP A 87 -11.74 15.81 28.39
CA ASP A 87 -12.75 15.59 29.43
C ASP A 87 -12.11 15.22 30.77
N ALA A 88 -11.16 14.28 30.78
CA ALA A 88 -10.44 13.86 31.98
C ALA A 88 -9.68 15.02 32.64
N ALA A 89 -9.16 15.96 31.83
CA ALA A 89 -8.48 17.16 32.31
C ALA A 89 -9.44 18.29 32.74
N LYS A 90 -10.77 18.10 32.61
CA LYS A 90 -11.79 19.15 32.75
C LYS A 90 -11.51 20.37 31.87
N GLY A 91 -10.99 20.12 30.66
CA GLY A 91 -10.73 21.14 29.66
C GLY A 91 -12.02 21.72 29.08
N SER A 92 -11.95 22.96 28.57
CA SER A 92 -13.08 23.58 27.88
C SER A 92 -13.19 23.08 26.45
N ASP A 93 -14.43 22.85 26.00
CA ASP A 93 -14.79 22.50 24.63
C ASP A 93 -15.04 23.72 23.72
N ALA A 94 -15.09 24.93 24.29
CA ALA A 94 -15.28 26.18 23.55
C ALA A 94 -14.31 26.39 22.37
N PRO A 95 -13.03 25.97 22.42
CA PRO A 95 -12.13 26.06 21.26
C PRO A 95 -12.57 25.23 20.05
N PHE A 96 -13.43 24.22 20.23
CA PHE A 96 -13.92 23.34 19.16
C PHE A 96 -15.21 23.85 18.50
N ASP A 97 -15.70 25.04 18.87
CA ASP A 97 -16.89 25.64 18.25
C ASP A 97 -16.67 25.80 16.72
N PRO A 98 -17.54 25.21 15.88
CA PRO A 98 -17.38 25.24 14.42
C PRO A 98 -17.25 26.65 13.83
N ARG A 99 -17.85 27.67 14.48
CA ARG A 99 -17.78 29.07 14.03
C ARG A 99 -16.36 29.63 14.10
N ILE A 100 -15.57 29.20 15.09
CA ILE A 100 -14.17 29.61 15.24
C ILE A 100 -13.32 29.05 14.09
N HIS A 101 -13.53 27.79 13.73
CA HIS A 101 -12.79 27.12 12.66
C HIS A 101 -13.19 27.61 11.26
N LEU A 102 -14.48 27.91 11.04
CA LEU A 102 -14.98 28.46 9.78
C LEU A 102 -14.30 29.79 9.41
N LEU A 103 -14.00 30.63 10.41
CA LEU A 103 -13.28 31.89 10.20
C LEU A 103 -11.82 31.69 9.75
N ARG A 104 -11.17 30.58 10.15
CA ARG A 104 -9.78 30.26 9.78
C ARG A 104 -9.61 29.71 8.36
N LYS A 105 -10.68 29.19 7.74
CA LYS A 105 -10.71 28.70 6.34
C LYS A 105 -9.76 27.54 6.00
N HIS A 106 -9.35 26.74 7.00
CA HIS A 106 -8.68 25.47 6.76
C HIS A 106 -9.72 24.34 6.62
N ARG A 107 -9.43 23.35 5.76
CA ARG A 107 -10.23 22.15 5.57
C ARG A 107 -9.50 20.95 6.14
#